data_AF-B9T4G4-F1
#
_entry.id   AF-B9T4G4-F1
#
_cell.length_a   1.000
_cell.length_b   1.000
_cell.length_c   1.000
_cell.angle_alpha   90.00
_cell.angle_beta   90.00
_cell.angle_gamma   90.00
#
_symmetry.space_group_name_H-M   'P 1'
#
loop_
_entity.id
_entity.type
_entity.pdbx_description
1 polymer ?
#
loop_
_entity_poly.entity_id
_entity_poly.type
_entity_poly.pdbx_seq_one_letter_code
_entity_poly.pdbx_strand_id
1 'polypeptide(L)'
;MRRNFPTLLLHRYQIKMKPRNQNSTSEDETQIVSRRIQRLSFHLSPIGRSLHESNQLGMMPCARTKVEVNKEKLSLYMRGKHREIQEKVFAYFKSRPELQTPVEISRNEHRELCWRQLLGLVREAGIRPLKYISEDPAIYFAILEAAGSVDISLGIKMGVQYSLWGGSIINIGTKKHRDKYFDGIDNLDYPGCFAMTELHHGSNVQGLQTIATFDPLTDEFVINTPHDGAIKWWIGNAAVHGKVINHGKEVS
;
A
#
# COMPACT_ATOMS: atom_id res chain seq x y z
N MET A 1 -9.69 1.93 -61.22
CA MET A 1 -8.38 1.85 -60.54
C MET A 1 -8.61 1.17 -59.20
N ARG A 2 -7.97 0.01 -58.98
CA ARG A 2 -8.06 -0.78 -57.73
C ARG A 2 -7.33 -0.04 -56.59
N ARG A 3 -7.81 -0.21 -55.34
CA ARG A 3 -6.98 -0.59 -54.19
C ARG A 3 -7.86 -1.10 -53.05
N ASN A 4 -7.47 -2.28 -52.57
CA ASN A 4 -8.14 -3.13 -51.59
C ASN A 4 -7.76 -2.72 -50.16
N PHE A 5 -8.69 -2.87 -49.21
CA PHE A 5 -8.38 -3.07 -47.80
C PHE A 5 -8.79 -4.50 -47.39
N PRO A 6 -7.97 -5.23 -46.62
CA PRO A 6 -8.21 -6.64 -46.33
C PRO A 6 -9.26 -6.85 -45.23
N THR A 7 -10.28 -7.64 -45.56
CA THR A 7 -11.24 -8.23 -44.63
C THR A 7 -10.55 -9.33 -43.81
N LEU A 8 -10.49 -9.19 -42.49
CA LEU A 8 -10.01 -10.24 -41.58
C LEU A 8 -11.03 -11.40 -41.54
N LEU A 9 -10.62 -12.56 -42.05
CA LEU A 9 -11.34 -13.82 -41.93
C LEU A 9 -11.39 -14.29 -40.46
N LEU A 10 -12.58 -14.40 -39.90
CA LEU A 10 -12.85 -15.24 -38.73
C LEU A 10 -12.72 -16.72 -39.13
N HIS A 11 -11.60 -17.36 -38.79
CA HIS A 11 -11.45 -18.81 -38.91
C HIS A 11 -12.34 -19.52 -37.87
N ARG A 12 -13.44 -20.12 -38.34
CA ARG A 12 -14.18 -21.14 -37.59
C ARG A 12 -13.31 -22.38 -37.48
N TYR A 13 -12.74 -22.64 -36.30
CA TYR A 13 -12.20 -23.96 -35.97
C TYR A 13 -13.34 -24.95 -35.79
N GLN A 14 -13.52 -25.87 -36.74
CA GLN A 14 -14.29 -27.10 -36.52
C GLN A 14 -13.44 -28.08 -35.72
N ILE A 15 -13.82 -28.33 -34.47
CA ILE A 15 -13.26 -29.40 -33.65
C ILE A 15 -13.93 -30.72 -34.10
N LYS A 16 -13.18 -31.61 -34.75
CA LYS A 16 -13.59 -33.00 -34.98
C LYS A 16 -13.71 -33.70 -33.62
N MET A 17 -14.93 -34.03 -33.19
CA MET A 17 -15.14 -34.92 -32.05
C MET A 17 -14.69 -36.35 -32.39
N LYS A 18 -13.80 -36.91 -31.57
CA LYS A 18 -13.44 -38.34 -31.55
C LYS A 18 -14.56 -39.14 -30.84
N PRO A 19 -14.83 -40.40 -31.20
CA PRO A 19 -15.84 -41.19 -30.51
C PRO A 19 -15.43 -41.46 -29.06
N ARG A 20 -16.42 -41.36 -28.17
CA ARG A 20 -16.29 -41.48 -26.72
C ARG A 20 -16.06 -42.95 -26.36
N ASN A 21 -14.88 -43.28 -25.86
CA ASN A 21 -14.63 -44.59 -25.23
C ASN A 21 -15.30 -44.56 -23.85
N GLN A 22 -16.45 -45.25 -23.73
CA GLN A 22 -17.12 -45.45 -22.45
C GLN A 22 -16.30 -46.49 -21.67
N ASN A 23 -15.50 -46.06 -20.67
CA ASN A 23 -15.16 -46.84 -19.45
C ASN A 23 -14.05 -46.25 -18.54
N SER A 24 -13.57 -45.00 -18.69
CA SER A 24 -12.42 -44.52 -17.88
C SER A 24 -12.70 -43.41 -16.85
N THR A 25 -13.94 -43.04 -16.56
CA THR A 25 -14.23 -41.84 -15.73
C THR A 25 -14.56 -42.08 -14.26
N SER A 26 -14.88 -43.31 -13.84
CA SER A 26 -15.26 -43.57 -12.43
C SER A 26 -14.07 -43.79 -11.50
N GLU A 27 -13.00 -44.43 -11.96
CA GLU A 27 -11.82 -44.73 -11.12
C GLU A 27 -10.99 -43.47 -10.80
N ASP A 28 -10.91 -42.53 -11.73
CA ASP A 28 -10.07 -41.34 -11.62
C ASP A 28 -10.68 -40.28 -10.68
N GLU A 29 -12.00 -40.10 -10.72
CA GLU A 29 -12.71 -39.22 -9.77
C GLU A 29 -12.67 -39.78 -8.34
N THR A 30 -12.78 -41.11 -8.19
CA THR A 30 -12.73 -41.76 -6.88
C THR A 30 -11.34 -41.62 -6.23
N GLN A 31 -10.27 -41.66 -7.02
CA GLN A 31 -8.90 -41.41 -6.54
C GLN A 31 -8.68 -39.95 -6.14
N ILE A 32 -9.22 -38.99 -6.90
CA ILE A 32 -9.11 -37.56 -6.60
C ILE A 32 -9.86 -37.23 -5.31
N VAL A 33 -11.09 -37.74 -5.15
CA VAL A 33 -11.90 -37.57 -3.94
C VAL A 33 -11.21 -38.22 -2.74
N SER A 34 -10.66 -39.43 -2.90
CA SER A 34 -9.92 -40.12 -1.83
C SER A 34 -8.68 -39.34 -1.39
N ARG A 35 -7.90 -38.77 -2.32
CA ARG A 35 -6.76 -37.90 -1.97
C ARG A 35 -7.17 -36.64 -1.23
N ARG A 36 -8.29 -36.03 -1.58
CA ARG A 36 -8.81 -34.83 -0.89
C ARG A 36 -9.28 -35.15 0.52
N ILE A 37 -10.01 -36.25 0.69
CA ILE A 37 -10.47 -36.72 2.02
C ILE A 37 -9.27 -37.09 2.89
N GLN A 38 -8.26 -37.75 2.33
CA GLN A 38 -7.04 -38.11 3.06
C GLN A 38 -6.25 -36.88 3.51
N ARG A 39 -6.14 -35.82 2.68
CA ARG A 39 -5.53 -34.55 3.10
C ARG A 39 -6.34 -33.84 4.18
N LEU A 40 -7.67 -33.86 4.08
CA LEU A 40 -8.55 -33.27 5.09
C LEU A 40 -8.46 -34.03 6.43
N SER A 41 -8.32 -35.36 6.41
CA SER A 41 -8.17 -36.12 7.66
C SER A 41 -6.87 -35.78 8.41
N PHE A 42 -5.77 -35.50 7.70
CA PHE A 42 -4.53 -35.00 8.32
C PHE A 42 -4.67 -33.64 9.00
N HIS A 43 -5.61 -32.80 8.56
CA HIS A 43 -5.87 -31.50 9.18
C HIS A 43 -6.90 -31.57 10.32
N LEU A 44 -7.86 -32.49 10.24
CA LEU A 44 -8.98 -32.60 11.18
C LEU A 44 -8.70 -33.55 12.34
N SER A 45 -7.82 -34.52 12.16
CA SER A 45 -7.31 -35.39 13.22
C SER A 45 -5.84 -35.03 13.44
N PRO A 46 -5.49 -34.22 14.45
CA PRO A 46 -4.11 -34.09 14.85
C PRO A 46 -3.68 -35.49 15.28
N ILE A 47 -2.83 -36.14 14.48
CA ILE A 47 -2.13 -37.35 14.92
C ILE A 47 -1.51 -36.95 16.26
N GLY A 48 -1.96 -37.59 17.34
CA GLY A 48 -1.35 -37.48 18.65
C GLY A 48 0.08 -37.98 18.53
N ARG A 49 0.99 -37.12 18.07
CA ARG A 49 2.41 -37.29 18.34
C ARG A 49 2.49 -37.18 19.85
N SER A 50 2.67 -38.33 20.48
CA SER A 50 3.21 -38.38 21.84
C SER A 50 4.38 -37.40 21.89
N LEU A 51 4.24 -36.33 22.68
CA LEU A 51 5.33 -35.40 22.96
C LEU A 51 6.42 -36.02 23.84
N HIS A 52 6.32 -37.31 24.14
CA HIS A 52 7.37 -38.11 24.76
C HIS A 52 8.14 -38.87 23.69
N GLU A 53 9.15 -38.22 23.12
CA GLU A 53 10.54 -38.66 23.12
C GLU A 53 11.40 -37.71 22.28
N SER A 54 12.25 -36.96 23.00
CA SER A 54 13.52 -36.39 22.54
C SER A 54 13.58 -35.86 21.11
N ASN A 55 13.17 -34.61 20.93
CA ASN A 55 14.00 -33.62 20.26
C ASN A 55 13.60 -32.26 20.80
N GLN A 56 14.26 -31.84 21.88
CA GLN A 56 14.45 -30.41 22.11
C GLN A 56 14.89 -29.81 20.77
N LEU A 57 14.20 -28.77 20.30
CA LEU A 57 14.67 -28.00 19.17
C LEU A 57 16.05 -27.43 19.55
N GLY A 58 17.11 -28.15 19.20
CA GLY A 58 18.46 -27.67 19.33
C GLY A 58 18.69 -26.59 18.28
N MET A 59 19.41 -25.53 18.64
CA MET A 59 19.93 -24.61 17.64
C MET A 59 20.80 -25.41 16.66
N MET A 60 20.29 -25.61 15.45
CA MET A 60 21.12 -26.08 14.36
C MET A 60 22.12 -24.97 14.05
N PRO A 61 23.43 -25.26 13.87
CA PRO A 61 24.36 -24.29 13.33
C PRO A 61 23.98 -24.04 11.86
N CYS A 62 23.04 -23.12 11.62
CA CYS A 62 22.58 -22.75 10.28
C CYS A 62 23.68 -22.08 9.44
N ALA A 63 24.81 -21.70 10.06
CA ALA A 63 25.98 -21.17 9.39
C ALA A 63 27.10 -22.22 9.37
N ARG A 64 27.25 -22.95 8.25
CA ARG A 64 28.36 -23.89 8.04
C ARG A 64 29.73 -23.20 8.00
N THR A 65 29.77 -21.89 7.84
CA THR A 65 30.99 -21.08 7.88
C THR A 65 30.65 -19.67 8.35
N LYS A 66 31.37 -19.14 9.33
CA LYS A 66 31.25 -17.73 9.74
C LYS A 66 31.87 -16.89 8.61
N VAL A 67 31.04 -16.38 7.71
CA VAL A 67 31.51 -15.51 6.63
C VAL A 67 31.98 -14.20 7.27
N GLU A 68 33.27 -13.90 7.13
CA GLU A 68 33.82 -12.64 7.58
C GLU A 68 33.48 -11.56 6.55
N VAL A 69 32.52 -10.70 6.90
CA VAL A 69 32.02 -9.63 6.02
C VAL A 69 32.44 -8.29 6.61
N ASN A 70 33.01 -7.42 5.76
CA ASN A 70 33.20 -6.02 6.10
C ASN A 70 31.82 -5.34 6.17
N LYS A 71 31.36 -5.08 7.40
CA LYS A 71 30.01 -4.58 7.68
C LYS A 71 29.82 -3.18 7.12
N GLU A 72 30.86 -2.35 7.13
CA GLU A 72 30.83 -0.98 6.64
C GLU A 72 30.60 -0.96 5.12
N LYS A 73 31.35 -1.76 4.37
CA LYS A 73 31.21 -1.91 2.91
C LYS A 73 29.87 -2.51 2.53
N LEU A 74 29.42 -3.55 3.24
CA LEU A 74 28.10 -4.15 2.97
C LEU A 74 26.97 -3.16 3.28
N SER A 75 27.03 -2.45 4.41
CA SER A 75 26.05 -1.42 4.75
C SER A 75 26.03 -0.28 3.74
N LEU A 76 27.19 0.13 3.23
CA LEU A 76 27.29 1.15 2.19
C LEU A 76 26.63 0.68 0.89
N TYR A 77 26.88 -0.57 0.49
CA TYR A 77 26.28 -1.17 -0.69
C TYR A 77 24.75 -1.30 -0.57
N MET A 78 24.24 -1.79 0.57
CA MET A 78 22.82 -2.05 0.78
C MET A 78 21.96 -0.79 0.88
N ARG A 79 22.48 0.29 1.47
CA ARG A 79 21.72 1.54 1.69
C ARG A 79 21.72 2.49 0.48
N GLY A 80 22.55 2.23 -0.51
CA GLY A 80 22.57 2.97 -1.76
C GLY A 80 22.91 4.46 -1.63
N LYS A 81 22.54 5.22 -2.66
CA LYS A 81 22.93 6.63 -2.88
C LYS A 81 22.37 7.60 -1.84
N HIS A 82 21.18 7.34 -1.30
CA HIS A 82 20.44 8.29 -0.46
C HIS A 82 20.61 8.03 1.04
N ARG A 83 21.70 7.37 1.44
CA ARG A 83 21.98 7.02 2.83
C ARG A 83 22.01 8.23 3.77
N GLU A 84 22.59 9.36 3.34
CA GLU A 84 22.73 10.55 4.18
C GLU A 84 21.38 11.09 4.68
N ILE A 85 20.35 11.07 3.81
CA ILE A 85 19.01 11.52 4.22
C ILE A 85 18.34 10.52 5.17
N GLN A 86 18.59 9.23 5.00
CA GLN A 86 18.12 8.20 5.95
C GLN A 86 18.79 8.39 7.32
N GLU A 87 20.11 8.64 7.34
CA GLU A 87 20.84 8.91 8.58
C GLU A 87 20.36 10.17 9.27
N LYS A 88 20.01 11.23 8.52
CA LYS A 88 19.38 12.43 9.06
C LYS A 88 18.06 12.10 9.78
N VAL A 89 17.21 11.27 9.17
CA VAL A 89 15.95 10.80 9.79
C VAL A 89 16.23 9.99 11.06
N PHE A 90 17.16 9.03 11.02
CA PHE A 90 17.50 8.24 12.18
C PHE A 90 18.11 9.07 13.32
N ALA A 91 19.00 10.00 13.01
CA ALA A 91 19.61 10.90 13.99
C ALA A 91 18.56 11.81 14.65
N TYR A 92 17.58 12.29 13.87
CA TYR A 92 16.47 13.09 14.39
C TYR A 92 15.65 12.32 15.45
N PHE A 93 15.28 11.07 15.17
CA PHE A 93 14.52 10.26 16.12
C PHE A 93 15.37 9.72 17.28
N LYS A 94 16.64 9.38 17.03
CA LYS A 94 17.55 8.92 18.08
C LYS A 94 17.80 9.99 19.14
N SER A 95 17.80 11.27 18.74
CA SER A 95 17.95 12.40 19.65
C SER A 95 16.67 12.78 20.41
N ARG A 96 15.53 12.13 20.11
CA ARG A 96 14.20 12.45 20.65
C ARG A 96 13.50 11.19 21.18
N PRO A 97 13.84 10.72 22.39
CA PRO A 97 13.20 9.55 23.00
C PRO A 97 11.67 9.66 23.10
N GLU A 98 11.13 10.86 23.25
CA GLU A 98 9.69 11.16 23.31
C GLU A 98 8.94 10.96 21.98
N LEU A 99 9.68 10.80 20.88
CA LEU A 99 9.16 10.46 19.57
C LEU A 99 9.38 8.98 19.21
N GLN A 100 9.93 8.16 20.10
CA GLN A 100 10.04 6.72 19.89
C GLN A 100 8.72 6.02 20.23
N THR A 101 8.36 5.01 19.45
CA THR A 101 7.14 4.24 19.67
C THR A 101 7.34 3.23 20.81
N PRO A 102 6.61 3.35 21.92
CA PRO A 102 6.67 2.38 23.01
C PRO A 102 6.08 1.03 22.58
N VAL A 103 6.52 -0.06 23.23
CA VAL A 103 5.98 -1.41 22.98
C VAL A 103 4.50 -1.48 23.32
N GLU A 104 4.11 -0.86 24.44
CA GLU A 104 2.73 -0.78 24.88
C GLU A 104 2.26 0.67 24.81
N ILE A 105 1.33 0.93 23.90
CA ILE A 105 0.73 2.25 23.71
C ILE A 105 -0.72 2.05 23.24
N SER A 106 -1.65 2.89 23.71
CA SER A 106 -3.02 2.81 23.21
C SER A 106 -3.11 3.27 21.76
N ARG A 107 -4.11 2.80 21.03
CA ARG A 107 -4.36 3.21 19.65
C ARG A 107 -4.48 4.74 19.49
N ASN A 108 -5.12 5.42 20.43
CA ASN A 108 -5.34 6.85 20.31
C ASN A 108 -4.06 7.63 20.58
N GLU A 109 -3.28 7.25 21.59
CA GLU A 109 -1.97 7.87 21.86
C GLU A 109 -0.98 7.63 20.72
N HIS A 110 -1.01 6.44 20.12
CA HIS A 110 -0.17 6.12 18.96
C HIS A 110 -0.48 6.99 17.75
N ARG A 111 -1.76 7.30 17.50
CA ARG A 111 -2.16 8.24 16.43
C ARG A 111 -1.56 9.63 16.64
N GLU A 112 -1.65 10.15 17.86
CA GLU A 112 -1.06 11.44 18.22
C GLU A 112 0.46 11.42 18.15
N LEU A 113 1.09 10.30 18.55
CA LEU A 113 2.53 10.10 18.40
C LEU A 113 2.94 10.15 16.93
N CYS A 114 2.29 9.39 16.04
CA CYS A 114 2.59 9.43 14.61
C CYS A 114 2.38 10.82 14.00
N TRP A 115 1.42 11.60 14.50
CA TRP A 115 1.24 12.98 14.08
C TRP A 115 2.40 13.88 14.52
N ARG A 116 2.83 13.79 15.78
CA ARG A 116 4.01 14.51 16.30
C ARG A 116 5.30 14.11 15.59
N GLN A 117 5.51 12.81 15.35
CA GLN A 117 6.65 12.30 14.59
C GLN A 117 6.71 12.91 13.17
N LEU A 118 5.56 12.92 12.48
CA LEU A 118 5.44 13.49 11.14
C LEU A 118 5.68 15.01 11.13
N LEU A 119 5.06 15.74 12.06
CA LEU A 119 5.29 17.18 12.23
C LEU A 119 6.75 17.48 12.52
N GLY A 120 7.38 16.71 13.41
CA GLY A 120 8.79 16.87 13.76
C GLY A 120 9.72 16.68 12.56
N LEU A 121 9.53 15.62 11.78
CA LEU A 121 10.32 15.39 10.56
C LEU A 121 10.24 16.57 9.58
N VAL A 122 9.04 17.12 9.40
CA VAL A 122 8.82 18.17 8.40
C VAL A 122 9.25 19.52 8.93
N ARG A 123 8.73 19.92 10.10
CA ARG A 123 8.86 21.29 10.61
C ARG A 123 10.15 21.52 11.38
N GLU A 124 10.67 20.50 12.06
CA GLU A 124 11.92 20.63 12.83
C GLU A 124 13.13 20.08 12.07
N ALA A 125 13.03 18.87 11.50
CA ALA A 125 14.14 18.27 10.76
C ALA A 125 14.32 18.87 9.35
N GLY A 126 13.37 19.71 8.91
CA GLY A 126 13.43 20.40 7.62
C GLY A 126 13.31 19.44 6.43
N ILE A 127 12.67 18.28 6.60
CA ILE A 127 12.37 17.38 5.49
C ILE A 127 11.22 17.98 4.68
N ARG A 128 11.33 17.94 3.35
CA ARG A 128 10.34 18.46 2.40
C ARG A 128 9.92 17.35 1.42
N PRO A 129 9.08 16.39 1.88
CA PRO A 129 8.81 15.17 1.13
C PRO A 129 8.21 15.40 -0.26
N LEU A 130 7.30 16.37 -0.39
CA LEU A 130 6.62 16.65 -1.66
C LEU A 130 7.56 17.31 -2.67
N LYS A 131 8.47 18.17 -2.19
CA LYS A 131 9.57 18.71 -2.99
C LYS A 131 10.46 17.58 -3.51
N TYR A 132 10.87 16.64 -2.66
CA TYR A 132 11.66 15.50 -3.09
C TYR A 132 10.93 14.61 -4.09
N ILE A 133 9.62 14.37 -3.94
CA ILE A 133 8.82 13.68 -4.96
C ILE A 133 8.90 14.39 -6.33
N SER A 134 8.94 15.72 -6.34
CA SER A 134 9.00 16.50 -7.59
C SER A 134 10.40 16.53 -8.23
N GLU A 135 11.45 16.51 -7.42
CA GLU A 135 12.84 16.66 -7.88
C GLU A 135 13.54 15.31 -8.13
N ASP A 136 13.51 14.41 -7.15
CA ASP A 136 14.08 13.06 -7.21
C ASP A 136 13.27 12.12 -6.29
N PRO A 137 12.29 11.37 -6.83
CA PRO A 137 11.45 10.46 -6.05
C PRO A 137 12.23 9.43 -5.23
N ALA A 138 13.46 9.07 -5.63
CA ALA A 138 14.27 8.11 -4.90
C ALA A 138 14.69 8.64 -3.51
N ILE A 139 14.87 9.97 -3.36
CA ILE A 139 15.12 10.61 -2.06
C ILE A 139 13.90 10.42 -1.16
N TYR A 140 12.69 10.65 -1.69
CA TYR A 140 11.45 10.47 -0.94
C TYR A 140 11.28 9.03 -0.46
N PHE A 141 11.51 8.04 -1.33
CA PHE A 141 11.38 6.63 -0.93
C PHE A 141 12.43 6.22 0.11
N ALA A 142 13.64 6.76 0.05
CA ALA A 142 14.66 6.52 1.08
C ALA A 142 14.21 7.10 2.45
N ILE A 143 13.64 8.31 2.47
CA ILE A 143 13.07 8.90 3.69
C ILE A 143 11.90 8.05 4.20
N LEU A 144 11.00 7.62 3.32
CA LEU A 144 9.83 6.81 3.65
C LEU A 144 10.24 5.48 4.29
N GLU A 145 11.25 4.81 3.74
CA GLU A 145 11.83 3.57 4.29
C GLU A 145 12.43 3.82 5.69
N ALA A 146 13.19 4.90 5.86
CA ALA A 146 13.78 5.25 7.15
C ALA A 146 12.70 5.56 8.20
N ALA A 147 11.69 6.34 7.84
CA ALA A 147 10.55 6.64 8.71
C ALA A 147 9.75 5.37 9.07
N GLY A 148 9.51 4.49 8.09
CA GLY A 148 8.85 3.20 8.31
C GLY A 148 9.64 2.25 9.21
N SER A 149 10.98 2.35 9.20
CA SER A 149 11.85 1.60 10.11
C SER A 149 11.80 2.12 11.55
N VAL A 150 11.41 3.38 11.75
CA VAL A 150 11.14 3.95 13.09
C VAL A 150 9.75 3.54 13.55
N ASP A 151 8.75 3.74 12.70
CA ASP A 151 7.37 3.31 12.93
C ASP A 151 6.65 3.09 11.60
N ILE A 152 6.11 1.89 11.39
CA ILE A 152 5.41 1.56 10.15
C ILE A 152 4.17 2.43 9.91
N SER A 153 3.46 2.81 10.98
CA SER A 153 2.27 3.68 10.92
C SER A 153 2.64 5.11 10.54
N LEU A 154 3.80 5.60 10.99
CA LEU A 154 4.38 6.85 10.49
C LEU A 154 4.66 6.76 8.99
N GLY A 155 5.30 5.67 8.54
CA GLY A 155 5.56 5.43 7.12
C GLY A 155 4.28 5.45 6.28
N ILE A 156 3.23 4.73 6.70
CA ILE A 156 1.93 4.74 6.02
C ILE A 156 1.31 6.14 6.03
N LYS A 157 1.38 6.87 7.15
CA LYS A 157 0.83 8.22 7.26
C LYS A 157 1.54 9.22 6.34
N MET A 158 2.86 9.10 6.18
CA MET A 158 3.62 9.83 5.17
C MET A 158 3.20 9.46 3.74
N GLY A 159 3.06 8.16 3.45
CA GLY A 159 2.61 7.68 2.14
C GLY A 159 1.25 8.25 1.74
N VAL A 160 0.28 8.26 2.66
CA VAL A 160 -1.04 8.84 2.41
C VAL A 160 -0.94 10.35 2.14
N GLN A 161 -0.19 11.08 2.95
CA GLN A 161 -0.06 12.53 2.82
C GLN A 161 0.64 12.94 1.52
N TYR A 162 1.78 12.33 1.21
CA TYR A 162 2.69 12.83 0.17
C TYR A 162 2.57 12.05 -1.14
N SER A 163 2.51 10.71 -1.08
CA SER A 163 2.39 9.90 -2.30
C SER A 163 0.98 9.93 -2.87
N LEU A 164 -0.05 9.80 -2.03
CA LEU A 164 -1.43 9.73 -2.50
C LEU A 164 -2.09 11.11 -2.61
N TRP A 165 -2.24 11.83 -1.50
CA TRP A 165 -2.86 13.16 -1.50
C TRP A 165 -2.02 14.18 -2.29
N GLY A 166 -0.77 14.42 -1.89
CA GLY A 166 0.15 15.33 -2.58
C GLY A 166 0.46 14.91 -4.01
N GLY A 167 0.72 13.61 -4.24
CA GLY A 167 0.97 13.08 -5.57
C GLY A 167 -0.21 13.25 -6.53
N SER A 168 -1.46 13.19 -6.05
CA SER A 168 -2.63 13.46 -6.89
C SER A 168 -2.68 14.91 -7.37
N ILE A 169 -2.36 15.88 -6.48
CA ILE A 169 -2.30 17.29 -6.85
C ILE A 169 -1.19 17.54 -7.87
N ILE A 170 -0.03 16.90 -7.73
CA ILE A 170 1.09 17.06 -8.67
C ILE A 170 0.78 16.44 -10.04
N ASN A 171 0.20 15.24 -10.06
CA ASN A 171 0.08 14.46 -11.30
C ASN A 171 -1.22 14.73 -12.07
N ILE A 172 -2.29 15.10 -11.38
CA ILE A 172 -3.64 15.25 -11.95
C ILE A 172 -4.13 16.69 -11.86
N GLY A 173 -3.57 17.49 -10.94
CA GLY A 173 -3.91 18.90 -10.79
C GLY A 173 -3.30 19.79 -11.87
N THR A 174 -4.00 20.88 -12.18
CA THR A 174 -3.46 21.97 -13.01
C THR A 174 -2.51 22.88 -12.22
N LYS A 175 -1.81 23.80 -12.91
CA LYS A 175 -0.93 24.80 -12.28
C LYS A 175 -1.61 25.55 -11.11
N LYS A 176 -2.88 25.95 -11.26
CA LYS A 176 -3.66 26.61 -10.21
C LYS A 176 -3.72 25.78 -8.92
N HIS A 177 -3.94 24.47 -9.04
CA HIS A 177 -3.98 23.57 -7.88
C HIS A 177 -2.59 23.43 -7.25
N ARG A 178 -1.56 23.28 -8.08
CA ARG A 178 -0.18 23.17 -7.60
C ARG A 178 0.23 24.44 -6.83
N ASP A 179 0.02 25.62 -7.41
CA ASP A 179 0.35 26.89 -6.78
C ASP A 179 -0.40 27.10 -5.46
N LYS A 180 -1.66 26.64 -5.37
CA LYS A 180 -2.49 26.82 -4.17
C LYS A 180 -2.09 25.90 -3.02
N TYR A 181 -1.82 24.62 -3.31
CA TYR A 181 -1.72 23.60 -2.27
C TYR A 181 -0.30 23.11 -1.99
N PHE A 182 0.64 23.21 -2.93
CA PHE A 182 1.92 22.51 -2.85
C PHE A 182 2.66 22.78 -1.53
N ASP A 183 2.88 24.05 -1.20
CA ASP A 183 3.62 24.42 0.01
C ASP A 183 2.90 23.99 1.28
N GLY A 184 1.57 24.14 1.32
CA GLY A 184 0.77 23.73 2.48
C GLY A 184 0.71 22.21 2.66
N ILE A 185 0.71 21.43 1.57
CA ILE A 185 0.80 19.97 1.65
C ILE A 185 2.18 19.55 2.16
N ASP A 186 3.24 20.15 1.63
CA ASP A 186 4.62 19.81 1.98
C ASP A 186 4.92 20.13 3.45
N ASN A 187 4.44 21.28 3.94
CA ASN A 187 4.61 21.77 5.31
C ASN A 187 3.55 21.27 6.32
N LEU A 188 2.62 20.41 5.89
CA LEU A 188 1.50 19.87 6.69
C LEU A 188 0.48 20.90 7.18
N ASP A 189 0.37 22.05 6.53
CA ASP A 189 -0.73 22.99 6.74
C ASP A 189 -2.04 22.47 6.10
N TYR A 190 -1.92 21.69 5.02
CA TYR A 190 -3.00 20.96 4.36
C TYR A 190 -2.81 19.45 4.48
N PRO A 191 -3.00 18.87 5.68
CA PRO A 191 -3.02 17.43 5.83
C PRO A 191 -4.24 16.87 5.12
N GLY A 192 -4.03 15.90 4.25
CA GLY A 192 -5.09 15.35 3.43
C GLY A 192 -5.17 13.84 3.46
N CYS A 193 -6.11 13.32 2.68
CA CYS A 193 -6.30 11.90 2.47
C CYS A 193 -6.68 11.58 1.02
N PHE A 194 -6.67 10.29 0.70
CA PHE A 194 -7.01 9.78 -0.62
C PHE A 194 -8.19 8.83 -0.54
N ALA A 195 -9.36 9.31 -0.97
CA ALA A 195 -10.64 8.63 -0.78
C ALA A 195 -11.11 7.90 -2.05
N MET A 196 -10.41 6.82 -2.42
CA MET A 196 -10.79 6.01 -3.58
C MET A 196 -11.71 4.86 -3.19
N THR A 197 -11.22 3.98 -2.32
CA THR A 197 -11.89 2.73 -1.92
C THR A 197 -13.25 2.97 -1.27
N GLU A 198 -14.23 2.17 -1.67
CA GLU A 198 -15.57 2.08 -1.09
C GLU A 198 -15.77 0.73 -0.41
N LEU A 199 -16.78 0.63 0.45
CA LEU A 199 -17.06 -0.60 1.20
C LEU A 199 -17.21 -1.83 0.27
N HIS A 200 -17.87 -1.69 -0.88
CA HIS A 200 -18.02 -2.78 -1.86
C HIS A 200 -16.98 -2.78 -2.99
N HIS A 201 -16.17 -1.73 -3.14
CA HIS A 201 -15.28 -1.55 -4.29
C HIS A 201 -13.87 -1.10 -3.89
N GLY A 202 -12.90 -2.01 -4.06
CA GLY A 202 -11.47 -1.72 -3.92
C GLY A 202 -10.70 -1.99 -5.21
N SER A 203 -10.65 -3.26 -5.63
CA SER A 203 -9.92 -3.68 -6.83
C SER A 203 -10.59 -3.22 -8.13
N ASN A 204 -11.93 -3.23 -8.18
CA ASN A 204 -12.69 -2.77 -9.34
C ASN A 204 -13.04 -1.28 -9.21
N VAL A 205 -12.09 -0.41 -9.54
CA VAL A 205 -12.25 1.06 -9.48
C VAL A 205 -13.28 1.57 -10.50
N GLN A 206 -13.49 0.88 -11.62
CA GLN A 206 -14.52 1.25 -12.59
C GLN A 206 -15.94 1.04 -12.04
N GLY A 207 -16.09 0.21 -11.00
CA GLY A 207 -17.36 -0.06 -10.35
C GLY A 207 -17.69 0.88 -9.19
N LEU A 208 -16.89 1.93 -8.92
CA LEU A 208 -17.18 2.87 -7.85
C LEU A 208 -18.57 3.51 -8.03
N GLN A 209 -19.26 3.66 -6.91
CA GLN A 209 -20.68 4.03 -6.87
C GLN A 209 -20.89 5.44 -6.30
N THR A 210 -19.88 6.08 -5.72
CA THR A 210 -19.94 7.52 -5.39
C THR A 210 -20.10 8.32 -6.67
N ILE A 211 -21.09 9.22 -6.71
CA ILE A 211 -21.44 10.00 -7.89
C ILE A 211 -20.96 11.44 -7.68
N ALA A 212 -20.35 12.02 -8.72
CA ALA A 212 -20.07 13.44 -8.81
C ALA A 212 -20.87 14.05 -9.98
N THR A 213 -21.91 14.82 -9.68
CA THR A 213 -22.75 15.47 -10.70
C THR A 213 -22.43 16.96 -10.75
N PHE A 214 -22.15 17.49 -11.94
CA PHE A 214 -21.93 18.93 -12.13
C PHE A 214 -23.27 19.68 -12.15
N ASP A 215 -23.40 20.69 -11.30
CA ASP A 215 -24.49 21.65 -11.27
C ASP A 215 -24.06 22.96 -11.95
N PRO A 216 -24.57 23.26 -13.16
CA PRO A 216 -24.19 24.45 -13.91
C PRO A 216 -24.76 25.76 -13.32
N LEU A 217 -25.74 25.70 -12.41
CA LEU A 217 -26.31 26.90 -11.80
C LEU A 217 -25.39 27.48 -10.73
N THR A 218 -24.69 26.61 -10.00
CA THR A 218 -23.76 27.00 -8.93
C THR A 218 -22.29 26.92 -9.35
N ASP A 219 -21.98 26.31 -10.50
CA ASP A 219 -20.63 25.98 -10.97
C ASP A 219 -19.89 25.03 -10.00
N GLU A 220 -20.62 24.01 -9.54
CA GLU A 220 -20.17 23.11 -8.49
C GLU A 220 -20.39 21.63 -8.83
N PHE A 221 -19.57 20.75 -8.24
CA PHE A 221 -19.87 19.31 -8.21
C PHE A 221 -20.62 18.94 -6.93
N VAL A 222 -21.74 18.23 -7.08
CA VAL A 222 -22.48 17.58 -6.00
C VAL A 222 -21.95 16.15 -5.86
N ILE A 223 -21.34 15.86 -4.71
CA ILE A 223 -20.79 14.53 -4.38
C ILE A 223 -21.83 13.76 -3.55
N ASN A 224 -22.29 12.62 -4.05
CA ASN A 224 -23.33 11.82 -3.41
C ASN A 224 -22.87 10.37 -3.18
N THR A 225 -23.13 9.86 -1.97
CA THR A 225 -22.98 8.45 -1.61
C THR A 225 -24.37 7.81 -1.61
N PRO A 226 -24.76 7.06 -2.67
CA PRO A 226 -26.15 6.66 -2.88
C PRO A 226 -26.67 5.61 -1.88
N HIS A 227 -25.77 4.85 -1.25
CA HIS A 227 -26.11 3.82 -0.26
C HIS A 227 -24.86 3.43 0.55
N ASP A 228 -25.03 2.64 1.60
CA ASP A 228 -23.95 2.28 2.54
C ASP A 228 -22.77 1.56 1.87
N GLY A 229 -23.03 0.72 0.87
CA GLY A 229 -22.00 0.08 0.05
C GLY A 229 -21.02 1.02 -0.67
N ALA A 230 -21.43 2.27 -0.90
CA ALA A 230 -20.63 3.30 -1.57
C ALA A 230 -19.86 4.19 -0.57
N ILE A 231 -19.98 3.94 0.74
CA ILE A 231 -19.23 4.68 1.77
C ILE A 231 -17.74 4.47 1.55
N LYS A 232 -16.98 5.57 1.58
CA LYS A 232 -15.51 5.52 1.50
C LYS A 232 -14.94 4.79 2.70
N TRP A 233 -14.09 3.81 2.45
CA TRP A 233 -13.63 2.85 3.45
C TRP A 233 -12.11 2.65 3.38
N TRP A 234 -11.47 2.46 4.55
CA TRP A 234 -10.00 2.42 4.71
C TRP A 234 -9.26 3.72 4.37
N ILE A 235 -9.93 4.87 4.52
CA ILE A 235 -9.32 6.15 4.16
C ILE A 235 -8.33 6.58 5.25
N GLY A 236 -7.04 6.36 4.96
CA GLY A 236 -5.96 6.78 5.83
C GLY A 236 -6.03 8.28 6.12
N ASN A 237 -5.64 8.68 7.33
CA ASN A 237 -5.66 10.06 7.82
C ASN A 237 -7.06 10.67 8.08
N ALA A 238 -8.10 10.25 7.36
CA ALA A 238 -9.43 10.89 7.41
C ALA A 238 -10.13 10.87 8.78
N ALA A 239 -9.84 9.87 9.63
CA ALA A 239 -10.53 9.72 10.90
C ALA A 239 -10.20 10.81 11.95
N VAL A 240 -9.02 11.44 11.88
CA VAL A 240 -8.55 12.37 12.93
C VAL A 240 -7.81 13.58 12.35
N HIS A 241 -6.87 13.36 11.43
CA HIS A 241 -5.90 14.40 11.05
C HIS A 241 -6.07 14.95 9.62
N GLY A 242 -6.80 14.25 8.75
CA GLY A 242 -7.10 14.72 7.40
C GLY A 242 -8.09 15.89 7.45
N LYS A 243 -7.68 17.04 6.91
CA LYS A 243 -8.52 18.24 6.79
C LYS A 243 -8.99 18.47 5.36
N VAL A 244 -8.28 17.91 4.38
CA VAL A 244 -8.63 18.01 2.96
C VAL A 244 -8.78 16.61 2.38
N ILE A 245 -9.90 16.34 1.73
CA ILE A 245 -10.17 15.07 1.07
C ILE A 245 -10.11 15.31 -0.43
N ASN A 246 -9.40 14.47 -1.18
CA ASN A 246 -9.47 14.46 -2.65
C ASN A 246 -10.84 13.90 -3.12
N HIS A 247 -11.88 14.71 -2.91
CA HIS A 247 -13.11 14.73 -3.70
C HIS A 247 -13.34 16.21 -3.94
N GLY A 248 -13.29 16.65 -5.20
CA GLY A 248 -13.23 18.07 -5.54
C GLY A 248 -14.25 18.91 -4.77
N LYS A 249 -13.77 19.64 -3.74
CA LYS A 249 -14.20 20.97 -3.31
C LYS A 249 -13.34 21.45 -2.13
N GLU A 250 -12.82 22.67 -2.27
CA GLU A 250 -12.76 23.61 -1.16
C GLU A 250 -14.11 24.32 -1.08
N VAL A 251 -14.58 24.55 0.15
CA VAL A 251 -15.63 25.53 0.44
C VAL A 251 -14.93 26.88 0.65
N SER A 252 -15.49 27.90 0.01
CA SER A 252 -15.19 29.34 0.02
C SER A 252 -14.23 29.88 1.08
#